data_AF-A0A953UCQ5-F1
#
_entry.id   AF-A0A953UCQ5-F1
#
_cell.length_a   1.000
_cell.length_b   1.000
_cell.length_c   1.000
_cell.angle_alpha   90.00
_cell.angle_beta   90.00
_cell.angle_gamma   90.00
#
_symmetry.space_group_name_H-M   'P 1'
#
loop_
_entity.id
_entity.type
_entity.pdbx_description
1 polymer ?
#
loop_
_entity_poly.entity_id
_entity_poly.type
_entity_poly.pdbx_seq_one_letter_code
_entity_poly.pdbx_strand_id
1 'polypeptide(L)'
;SLAYDPDLDLLYVGTGNGSPWNWKVRSPGGGDNLYLSSIVALKPDTGELVWHYQTTPGDSWDYTAVQQMILATLDLGGKPRKVIMQAPKNGFFYVLDRATGELLSAKPYVTINWAKEVDMKTGRPVENPQARELDPKKMFVQQPGPLGGHNWQPMSFHPRTKLVYIPAQETAYPYLGDDKFKYQTGGAWNLGMLPLPATEASDLTPGMLLAWDPVKQSARWKVPYPTYWNGGVLSTAGNLVFQGTAAGSFTAYNAETGEKVWEMPVNTGVMAAPVTYTVKGKQYVSVLAGWGGAFGLIFGNPSGHYGTPGRLLTFAIDGKEKIPPGPASSALPKPVTLTADQKTVEAGSSLYASFCFACHGVAAVSGGSIADLRYSAESVYAAYPKIVLDGAYVSAGMPSFKQWLSNGDVAAIRAFVISQRNRIAR
;
A
#
# COMPACT_ATOMS: atom_id res chain seq x y z
N SER A 1 12.05 -2.82 -3.86
CA SER A 1 12.20 -3.40 -5.21
C SER A 1 13.66 -3.53 -5.53
N LEU A 2 14.03 -4.56 -6.30
CA LEU A 2 15.37 -4.77 -6.83
C LEU A 2 15.27 -5.01 -8.34
N ALA A 3 16.24 -4.54 -9.11
CA ALA A 3 16.40 -4.88 -10.52
C ALA A 3 17.90 -5.05 -10.82
N TYR A 4 18.25 -5.79 -11.86
CA TYR A 4 19.65 -6.06 -12.21
C TYR A 4 19.85 -5.93 -13.72
N ASP A 5 20.91 -5.22 -14.14
CA ASP A 5 21.38 -5.22 -15.52
C ASP A 5 22.72 -5.95 -15.62
N PRO A 6 22.78 -7.15 -16.24
CA PRO A 6 24.02 -7.90 -16.40
C PRO A 6 25.01 -7.24 -17.37
N ASP A 7 24.56 -6.43 -18.33
CA ASP A 7 25.48 -5.78 -19.29
C ASP A 7 26.31 -4.69 -18.60
N LEU A 8 25.73 -4.01 -17.61
CA LEU A 8 26.38 -2.93 -16.86
C LEU A 8 26.98 -3.42 -15.53
N ASP A 9 26.62 -4.64 -15.15
CA ASP A 9 26.86 -5.22 -13.83
C ASP A 9 26.45 -4.26 -12.70
N LEU A 10 25.16 -3.88 -12.71
CA LEU A 10 24.55 -2.97 -11.74
C LEU A 10 23.30 -3.57 -11.10
N LEU A 11 23.30 -3.60 -9.76
CA LEU A 11 22.13 -3.87 -8.93
C LEU A 11 21.43 -2.55 -8.58
N TYR A 12 20.18 -2.40 -8.98
CA TYR A 12 19.35 -1.25 -8.63
C TYR A 12 18.49 -1.58 -7.41
N VAL A 13 18.52 -0.71 -6.41
CA VAL A 13 17.82 -0.83 -5.13
C VAL A 13 16.90 0.37 -4.93
N GLY A 14 15.62 0.10 -4.69
CA GLY A 14 14.66 1.11 -4.26
C GLY A 14 14.65 1.25 -2.75
N THR A 15 14.76 2.48 -2.23
CA THR A 15 14.88 2.78 -0.78
C THR A 15 13.59 3.37 -0.19
N GLY A 16 13.43 3.22 1.13
CA GLY A 16 12.20 3.55 1.85
C GLY A 16 12.04 5.03 2.23
N ASN A 17 10.99 5.29 3.02
CA ASN A 17 10.69 6.57 3.65
C ASN A 17 11.59 6.85 4.86
N GLY A 18 11.56 8.08 5.36
CA GLY A 18 12.25 8.47 6.59
C GLY A 18 11.60 7.94 7.87
N SER A 19 12.39 7.78 8.94
CA SER A 19 11.91 7.44 10.28
C SER A 19 12.44 8.44 11.32
N PRO A 20 11.58 9.19 12.05
CA PRO A 20 10.13 9.32 11.84
C PRO A 20 9.78 9.94 10.48
N TRP A 21 8.52 9.88 10.05
CA TRP A 21 8.08 10.51 8.79
C TRP A 21 8.35 12.01 8.80
N ASN A 22 7.99 12.72 9.87
CA ASN A 22 8.17 14.17 9.98
C ASN A 22 9.65 14.58 9.81
N TRP A 23 9.97 15.20 8.68
CA TRP A 23 11.31 15.66 8.35
C TRP A 23 11.84 16.69 9.35
N LYS A 24 11.00 17.59 9.88
CA LYS A 24 11.41 18.60 10.87
C LYS A 24 11.83 17.97 12.20
N VAL A 25 11.22 16.84 12.56
CA VAL A 25 11.60 16.06 13.75
C VAL A 25 12.82 15.19 13.45
N ARG A 26 12.83 14.52 12.30
CA ARG A 26 13.90 13.58 11.90
C ARG A 26 15.23 14.28 11.64
N SER A 27 15.21 15.45 11.00
CA SER A 27 16.39 16.25 10.68
C SER A 27 16.09 17.75 10.86
N PRO A 28 16.19 18.28 12.09
CA PRO A 28 15.86 19.68 12.39
C PRO A 28 16.72 20.70 11.62
N GLY A 29 17.95 20.33 11.26
CA GLY A 29 18.85 21.14 10.43
C GLY A 29 18.53 21.10 8.93
N GLY A 30 17.50 20.33 8.54
CA GLY A 30 17.09 20.13 7.16
C GLY A 30 17.92 19.10 6.42
N GLY A 31 18.10 19.31 5.12
CA GLY A 31 18.84 18.41 4.24
C GLY A 31 18.01 17.34 3.54
N ASP A 32 18.60 16.78 2.49
CA ASP A 32 17.99 15.79 1.59
C ASP A 32 17.81 14.41 2.23
N ASN A 33 18.55 14.16 3.31
CA ASN A 33 18.54 12.90 4.06
C ASN A 33 18.78 11.69 3.16
N LEU A 34 19.87 11.72 2.39
CA LEU A 34 20.24 10.62 1.52
C LEU A 34 20.51 9.34 2.34
N TYR A 35 20.13 8.15 1.86
CA TYR A 35 19.50 7.85 0.56
C TYR A 35 17.99 7.57 0.68
N LEU A 36 17.24 8.30 1.51
CA LEU A 36 15.78 8.12 1.58
C LEU A 36 15.11 8.33 0.21
N SER A 37 14.02 7.61 -0.06
CA SER A 37 13.17 7.78 -1.26
C SER A 37 13.96 7.88 -2.58
N SER A 38 14.95 7.00 -2.74
CA SER A 38 15.91 6.98 -3.84
C SER A 38 15.91 5.67 -4.61
N ILE A 39 16.22 5.75 -5.90
CA ILE A 39 16.78 4.64 -6.68
C ILE A 39 18.30 4.70 -6.50
N VAL A 40 18.91 3.59 -6.13
CA VAL A 40 20.35 3.48 -5.87
C VAL A 40 20.92 2.37 -6.76
N ALA A 41 21.97 2.67 -7.54
CA ALA A 41 22.70 1.67 -8.31
C ALA A 41 23.99 1.29 -7.57
N LEU A 42 24.18 -0.01 -7.37
CA LEU A 42 25.30 -0.60 -6.64
C LEU A 42 26.04 -1.60 -7.52
N LYS A 43 27.32 -1.80 -7.23
CA LYS A 43 28.05 -2.99 -7.68
C LYS A 43 27.55 -4.22 -6.92
N PRO A 44 27.03 -5.26 -7.60
CA PRO A 44 26.44 -6.40 -6.91
C PRO A 44 27.44 -7.18 -6.06
N ASP A 45 28.71 -7.25 -6.49
CA ASP A 45 29.75 -8.02 -5.81
C ASP A 45 30.27 -7.35 -4.53
N THR A 46 30.25 -6.01 -4.47
CA THR A 46 30.88 -5.24 -3.39
C THR A 46 29.91 -4.40 -2.57
N GLY A 47 28.73 -4.09 -3.12
CA GLY A 47 27.80 -3.12 -2.57
C GLY A 47 28.24 -1.65 -2.75
N GLU A 48 29.30 -1.38 -3.51
CA GLU A 48 29.78 -0.03 -3.78
C GLU A 48 28.73 0.79 -4.54
N LEU A 49 28.50 2.03 -4.10
CA LEU A 49 27.60 2.97 -4.76
C LEU A 49 28.18 3.45 -6.10
N VAL A 50 27.39 3.32 -7.17
CA VAL A 50 27.73 3.84 -8.51
C VAL A 50 27.01 5.16 -8.77
N TRP A 51 25.69 5.19 -8.62
CA TRP A 51 24.88 6.40 -8.75
C TRP A 51 23.61 6.29 -7.92
N HIS A 52 22.95 7.42 -7.64
CA HIS A 52 21.61 7.42 -7.07
C HIS A 52 20.77 8.55 -7.70
N TYR A 53 19.46 8.39 -7.67
CA TYR A 53 18.48 9.44 -7.98
C TYR A 53 17.41 9.47 -6.89
N GLN A 54 17.26 10.61 -6.23
CA GLN A 54 16.32 10.79 -5.13
C GLN A 54 14.97 11.30 -5.64
N THR A 55 13.94 10.47 -5.58
CA THR A 55 12.59 10.82 -6.04
C THR A 55 11.89 11.82 -5.14
N THR A 56 12.19 11.80 -3.83
CA THR A 56 11.59 12.69 -2.83
C THR A 56 12.64 13.17 -1.83
N PRO A 57 13.40 14.25 -2.15
CA PRO A 57 14.36 14.83 -1.23
C PRO A 57 13.75 15.23 0.10
N GLY A 58 14.40 14.85 1.20
CA GLY A 58 13.92 15.11 2.55
C GLY A 58 12.54 14.52 2.84
N ASP A 59 12.15 13.38 2.24
CA ASP A 59 10.82 12.75 2.38
C ASP A 59 10.16 13.00 3.76
N SER A 60 8.92 13.49 3.76
CA SER A 60 8.19 13.77 4.99
C SER A 60 6.79 13.13 5.07
N TRP A 61 6.48 12.22 4.14
CA TRP A 61 5.10 11.84 3.82
C TRP A 61 4.94 10.34 3.54
N ASP A 62 5.84 9.53 4.08
CA ASP A 62 5.90 8.10 3.79
C ASP A 62 6.10 7.78 2.30
N TYR A 63 6.75 8.68 1.54
CA TYR A 63 7.02 8.47 0.13
C TYR A 63 8.25 7.60 -0.06
N THR A 64 8.02 6.31 -0.10
CA THR A 64 9.01 5.32 -0.50
C THR A 64 9.33 5.39 -2.00
N ALA A 65 10.53 4.95 -2.37
CA ALA A 65 10.92 4.59 -3.73
C ALA A 65 11.23 3.08 -3.82
N VAL A 66 10.48 2.26 -3.08
CA VAL A 66 10.64 0.79 -3.05
C VAL A 66 9.77 0.08 -4.10
N GLN A 67 8.96 0.84 -4.84
CA GLN A 67 8.06 0.38 -5.89
C GLN A 67 8.83 -0.29 -7.03
N GLN A 68 8.13 -1.04 -7.88
CA GLN A 68 8.79 -1.82 -8.92
C GLN A 68 9.63 -0.94 -9.84
N MET A 69 10.82 -1.43 -10.18
CA MET A 69 11.69 -0.80 -11.18
C MET A 69 11.70 -1.69 -12.41
N ILE A 70 11.42 -1.11 -13.59
CA ILE A 70 11.44 -1.84 -14.85
C ILE A 70 12.60 -1.33 -15.70
N LEU A 71 13.50 -2.23 -16.09
CA LEU A 71 14.56 -1.95 -17.04
C LEU A 71 14.04 -2.19 -18.46
N ALA A 72 14.23 -1.22 -19.35
CA ALA A 72 13.77 -1.31 -20.73
C ALA A 72 14.69 -0.55 -21.68
N THR A 73 14.47 -0.74 -22.98
CA THR A 73 15.01 0.14 -24.01
C THR A 73 13.85 0.90 -24.65
N LEU A 74 13.90 2.22 -24.59
CA LEU A 74 12.91 3.12 -25.19
C LEU A 74 13.53 3.92 -26.32
N ASP A 75 12.74 4.30 -27.31
CA ASP A 75 13.14 5.32 -28.28
C ASP A 75 12.79 6.69 -27.71
N LEU A 76 13.80 7.49 -27.38
CA LEU A 76 13.66 8.83 -26.84
C LEU A 76 14.41 9.81 -27.74
N GLY A 77 13.67 10.68 -28.42
CA GLY A 77 14.24 11.64 -29.38
C GLY A 77 14.90 10.98 -30.60
N GLY A 78 14.36 9.84 -31.07
CA GLY A 78 14.90 9.10 -32.22
C GLY A 78 16.15 8.28 -31.90
N LYS A 79 16.46 8.09 -30.61
CA LYS A 79 17.62 7.33 -30.14
C LYS A 79 17.20 6.26 -29.14
N PRO A 80 17.70 5.01 -29.28
CA PRO A 80 17.48 3.99 -28.28
C PRO A 80 18.21 4.36 -26.98
N ARG A 81 17.48 4.42 -25.87
CA ARG A 81 18.00 4.67 -24.53
C ARG A 81 17.74 3.48 -23.62
N LYS A 82 18.78 3.03 -22.93
CA LYS A 82 18.74 2.02 -21.87
C LYS A 82 18.23 2.68 -20.59
N VAL A 83 16.97 2.44 -20.23
CA VAL A 83 16.30 3.16 -19.14
C VAL A 83 15.91 2.27 -17.96
N ILE A 84 15.72 2.92 -16.81
CA ILE A 84 15.02 2.40 -15.64
C ILE A 84 13.77 3.27 -15.42
N MET A 85 12.63 2.62 -15.25
CA MET A 85 11.33 3.27 -15.06
C MET A 85 10.76 2.93 -13.69
N GLN A 86 10.17 3.91 -13.02
CA GLN A 86 9.51 3.70 -11.72
C GLN A 86 8.33 4.66 -11.53
N ALA A 87 7.24 4.15 -10.96
CA ALA A 87 6.11 4.94 -10.46
C ALA A 87 6.07 4.85 -8.92
N PRO A 88 6.91 5.58 -8.17
CA PRO A 88 6.90 5.51 -6.70
C PRO A 88 5.63 6.12 -6.10
N LYS A 89 5.50 6.03 -4.76
CA LYS A 89 4.33 6.53 -4.02
C LYS A 89 4.01 8.00 -4.29
N ASN A 90 5.02 8.82 -4.57
CA ASN A 90 4.88 10.27 -4.69
C ASN A 90 4.05 10.75 -5.90
N GLY A 91 3.67 9.87 -6.81
CA GLY A 91 2.75 10.17 -7.91
C GLY A 91 3.40 10.67 -9.20
N PHE A 92 4.73 10.77 -9.27
CA PHE A 92 5.46 11.00 -10.54
C PHE A 92 5.89 9.67 -11.17
N PHE A 93 5.87 9.59 -12.50
CA PHE A 93 6.44 8.49 -13.26
C PHE A 93 7.81 8.91 -13.77
N TYR A 94 8.87 8.24 -13.31
CA TYR A 94 10.24 8.57 -13.64
C TYR A 94 10.77 7.68 -14.76
N VAL A 95 11.50 8.28 -15.69
CA VAL A 95 12.36 7.58 -16.65
C VAL A 95 13.77 8.12 -16.47
N LEU A 96 14.70 7.25 -16.08
CA LEU A 96 16.11 7.60 -15.91
C LEU A 96 16.97 6.78 -16.89
N ASP A 97 18.12 7.31 -17.28
CA ASP A 97 19.18 6.51 -17.88
C ASP A 97 19.75 5.57 -16.81
N ARG A 98 19.67 4.25 -17.04
CA ARG A 98 20.03 3.30 -15.99
C ARG A 98 21.55 3.12 -15.82
N ALA A 99 22.36 3.59 -16.76
CA ALA A 99 23.81 3.52 -16.62
C ALA A 99 24.35 4.66 -15.74
N THR A 100 23.70 5.82 -15.79
CA THR A 100 24.23 7.07 -15.21
C THR A 100 23.37 7.67 -14.10
N GLY A 101 22.09 7.28 -14.00
CA GLY A 101 21.13 7.90 -13.10
C GLY A 101 20.56 9.23 -13.62
N GLU A 102 20.90 9.65 -14.84
CA GLU A 102 20.40 10.88 -15.48
C GLU A 102 18.87 10.86 -15.56
N LEU A 103 18.22 11.92 -15.06
CA LEU A 103 16.77 12.11 -15.23
C LEU A 103 16.45 12.45 -16.69
N LEU A 104 15.67 11.59 -17.34
CA LEU A 104 15.22 11.81 -18.72
C LEU A 104 13.82 12.43 -18.78
N SER A 105 12.93 12.01 -17.87
CA SER A 105 11.62 12.64 -17.71
C SER A 105 10.96 12.27 -16.38
N ALA A 106 10.10 13.16 -15.89
CA ALA A 106 9.20 12.89 -14.77
C ALA A 106 7.88 13.67 -14.92
N LYS A 107 6.75 12.97 -14.99
CA LYS A 107 5.41 13.58 -15.00
C LYS A 107 4.45 12.91 -14.03
N PRO A 108 3.48 13.65 -13.47
CA PRO A 108 2.47 13.05 -12.60
C PRO A 108 1.65 11.99 -13.36
N TYR A 109 1.48 10.81 -12.78
CA TYR A 109 0.60 9.75 -13.32
C TYR A 109 -0.74 9.64 -12.57
N VAL A 110 -0.87 10.36 -11.45
CA VAL A 110 -2.07 10.53 -10.62
C VAL A 110 -2.19 12.00 -10.21
N THR A 111 -3.28 12.34 -9.52
CA THR A 111 -3.41 13.66 -8.88
C THR A 111 -2.33 13.84 -7.82
N ILE A 112 -1.62 14.98 -7.88
CA ILE A 112 -0.62 15.37 -6.89
C ILE A 112 -0.86 16.80 -6.41
N ASN A 113 -0.53 17.08 -5.15
CA ASN A 113 -0.56 18.45 -4.60
C ASN A 113 0.63 18.81 -3.70
N TRP A 114 1.54 17.86 -3.44
CA TRP A 114 2.75 18.07 -2.64
C TRP A 114 3.87 18.78 -3.41
N ALA A 115 3.85 18.70 -4.74
CA ALA A 115 4.77 19.37 -5.65
C ALA A 115 4.04 19.78 -6.93
N LYS A 116 4.55 20.80 -7.60
CA LYS A 116 4.02 21.30 -8.87
C LYS A 116 4.50 20.46 -10.05
N GLU A 117 5.81 20.19 -10.07
CA GLU A 117 6.50 19.45 -11.12
C GLU A 117 7.88 18.99 -10.61
N VAL A 118 8.61 18.23 -11.43
CA VAL A 118 10.04 18.03 -11.26
C VAL A 118 10.76 19.01 -12.19
N ASP A 119 11.59 19.89 -11.64
CA ASP A 119 12.42 20.79 -12.43
C ASP A 119 13.51 19.98 -13.14
N MET A 120 13.41 19.90 -14.47
CA MET A 120 14.32 19.11 -15.30
C MET A 120 15.77 19.65 -15.32
N LYS A 121 16.02 20.89 -14.89
CA LYS A 121 17.39 21.43 -14.78
C LYS A 121 18.11 20.88 -13.56
N THR A 122 17.39 20.76 -12.45
CA THR A 122 17.95 20.31 -11.17
C THR A 122 17.67 18.84 -10.89
N GLY A 123 16.68 18.25 -11.56
CA GLY A 123 16.15 16.92 -11.27
C GLY A 123 15.32 16.86 -9.99
N ARG A 124 14.88 18.01 -9.45
CA ARG A 124 14.27 18.09 -8.12
C ARG A 124 12.80 18.47 -8.19
N PRO A 125 11.94 17.90 -7.33
CA PRO A 125 10.56 18.37 -7.18
C PRO A 125 10.50 19.84 -6.74
N VAL A 126 9.61 20.62 -7.37
CA VAL A 126 9.24 21.96 -6.92
C VAL A 126 8.09 21.82 -5.93
N GLU A 127 8.45 21.74 -4.65
CA GLU A 127 7.50 21.44 -3.57
C GLU A 127 6.49 22.56 -3.31
N ASN A 128 5.29 22.15 -2.91
CA ASN A 128 4.31 23.02 -2.28
C ASN A 128 4.72 23.27 -0.81
N PRO A 129 4.99 24.52 -0.39
CA PRO A 129 5.41 24.81 0.98
C PRO A 129 4.42 24.32 2.05
N GLN A 130 3.11 24.27 1.73
CA GLN A 130 2.09 23.80 2.66
C GLN A 130 2.20 22.31 2.97
N ALA A 131 2.62 21.49 1.99
CA ALA A 131 2.86 20.06 2.20
C ALA A 131 4.07 19.83 3.11
N ARG A 132 5.10 20.67 2.98
CA ARG A 132 6.35 20.60 3.75
C ARG A 132 6.21 21.09 5.19
N GLU A 133 5.30 22.04 5.43
CA GLU A 133 5.18 22.70 6.72
C GLU A 133 4.75 21.75 7.85
N LEU A 134 3.80 20.84 7.56
CA LEU A 134 3.23 19.91 8.54
C LEU A 134 2.86 20.60 9.86
N ASP A 135 2.15 21.73 9.77
CA ASP A 135 1.75 22.53 10.93
C ASP A 135 0.88 21.70 11.90
N PRO A 136 1.20 21.65 13.21
CA PRO A 136 0.40 20.92 14.20
C PRO A 136 -1.03 21.46 14.38
N LYS A 137 -1.32 22.68 13.90
CA LYS A 137 -2.61 23.37 14.04
C LYS A 137 -3.36 23.51 12.72
N LYS A 138 -2.70 23.28 11.58
CA LYS A 138 -3.27 23.47 10.26
C LYS A 138 -3.06 22.24 9.40
N MET A 139 -4.13 21.48 9.26
CA MET A 139 -4.18 20.25 8.47
C MET A 139 -3.93 20.56 6.99
N PHE A 140 -3.08 19.77 6.35
CA PHE A 140 -2.93 19.74 4.89
C PHE A 140 -3.36 18.36 4.37
N VAL A 141 -4.39 18.31 3.53
CA VAL A 141 -4.84 17.07 2.87
C VAL A 141 -3.96 16.84 1.65
N GLN A 142 -3.03 15.91 1.77
CA GLN A 142 -2.04 15.65 0.74
C GLN A 142 -2.44 14.52 -0.19
N GLN A 143 -2.13 14.69 -1.47
CA GLN A 143 -2.24 13.68 -2.51
C GLN A 143 -0.89 13.54 -3.26
N PRO A 144 -0.36 12.32 -3.41
CA PRO A 144 -0.84 11.08 -2.80
C PRO A 144 -0.63 11.03 -1.27
N GLY A 145 -1.36 10.18 -0.56
CA GLY A 145 -1.11 9.92 0.87
C GLY A 145 0.00 8.89 1.12
N PRO A 146 0.14 8.35 2.36
CA PRO A 146 1.09 7.28 2.68
C PRO A 146 0.92 6.00 1.86
N LEU A 147 -0.30 5.75 1.38
CA LEU A 147 -0.59 4.63 0.49
C LEU A 147 -0.03 4.86 -0.93
N GLY A 148 0.27 6.10 -1.29
CA GLY A 148 0.89 6.50 -2.56
C GLY A 148 -0.07 6.50 -3.74
N GLY A 149 0.41 7.00 -4.88
CA GLY A 149 -0.25 6.85 -6.19
C GLY A 149 -0.13 5.43 -6.74
N HIS A 150 0.89 4.71 -6.30
CA HIS A 150 1.21 3.33 -6.60
C HIS A 150 2.00 2.75 -5.41
N ASN A 151 1.69 1.52 -5.02
CA ASN A 151 2.34 0.86 -3.89
C ASN A 151 3.09 -0.40 -4.36
N TRP A 152 3.21 -1.44 -3.54
CA TRP A 152 4.05 -2.60 -3.82
C TRP A 152 3.55 -3.50 -4.96
N GLN A 153 2.27 -3.41 -5.34
CA GLN A 153 1.66 -4.29 -6.34
C GLN A 153 2.39 -4.14 -7.67
N PRO A 154 2.94 -5.19 -8.29
CA PRO A 154 3.75 -5.02 -9.49
C PRO A 154 3.00 -4.36 -10.67
N MET A 155 3.61 -3.39 -11.32
CA MET A 155 3.29 -2.97 -12.69
C MET A 155 3.90 -3.93 -13.73
N SER A 156 3.55 -3.74 -15.00
CA SER A 156 4.19 -4.49 -16.10
C SER A 156 4.43 -3.62 -17.32
N PHE A 157 5.46 -3.95 -18.11
CA PHE A 157 5.75 -3.28 -19.38
C PHE A 157 5.52 -4.24 -20.54
N HIS A 158 4.84 -3.77 -21.58
CA HIS A 158 4.60 -4.56 -22.79
C HIS A 158 5.45 -4.04 -23.97
N PRO A 159 6.47 -4.79 -24.43
CA PRO A 159 7.43 -4.29 -25.43
C PRO A 159 6.87 -3.92 -26.80
N ARG A 160 5.71 -4.45 -27.23
CA ARG A 160 5.09 -4.04 -28.51
C ARG A 160 4.29 -2.74 -28.39
N THR A 161 3.37 -2.64 -27.43
CA THR A 161 2.59 -1.40 -27.19
C THR A 161 3.45 -0.27 -26.62
N LYS A 162 4.61 -0.61 -26.04
CA LYS A 162 5.51 0.29 -25.31
C LYS A 162 4.86 0.94 -24.09
N LEU A 163 3.79 0.35 -23.56
CA LEU A 163 3.07 0.89 -22.40
C LEU A 163 3.49 0.19 -21.12
N VAL A 164 3.39 0.94 -20.02
CA VAL A 164 3.50 0.45 -18.65
C VAL A 164 2.11 0.43 -18.03
N TYR A 165 1.68 -0.71 -17.50
CA TYR A 165 0.38 -0.90 -16.87
C TYR A 165 0.53 -0.85 -15.36
N ILE A 166 -0.05 0.17 -14.74
CA ILE A 166 0.15 0.54 -13.34
C ILE A 166 -1.15 0.32 -12.56
N PRO A 167 -1.12 -0.47 -11.46
CA PRO A 167 -2.12 -0.39 -10.39
C PRO A 167 -2.01 0.98 -9.71
N ALA A 168 -2.67 1.98 -10.29
CA ALA A 168 -2.67 3.34 -9.78
C ALA A 168 -3.86 3.56 -8.85
N GLN A 169 -3.73 4.52 -7.94
CA GLN A 169 -4.74 4.82 -6.94
C GLN A 169 -4.71 6.29 -6.57
N GLU A 170 -5.90 6.89 -6.46
CA GLU A 170 -6.04 8.28 -6.03
C GLU A 170 -6.17 8.27 -4.50
N THR A 171 -5.08 8.54 -3.78
CA THR A 171 -5.10 8.49 -2.29
C THR A 171 -4.91 9.88 -1.72
N ALA A 172 -5.64 10.18 -0.64
CA ALA A 172 -5.51 11.43 0.11
C ALA A 172 -5.26 11.12 1.59
N TYR A 173 -4.45 11.93 2.25
CA TYR A 173 -4.20 11.80 3.68
C TYR A 173 -4.00 13.16 4.33
N PRO A 174 -4.73 13.46 5.42
CA PRO A 174 -4.50 14.68 6.17
C PRO A 174 -3.25 14.54 7.05
N TYR A 175 -2.32 15.47 6.91
CA TYR A 175 -1.13 15.52 7.74
C TYR A 175 -1.23 16.66 8.78
N LEU A 176 -0.81 16.34 10.01
CA LEU A 176 -0.61 17.26 11.13
C LEU A 176 0.70 16.86 11.81
N GLY A 177 1.67 17.76 11.88
CA GLY A 177 2.93 17.50 12.56
C GLY A 177 2.78 17.42 14.08
N ASP A 178 3.69 16.70 14.72
CA ASP A 178 3.80 16.66 16.18
C ASP A 178 5.12 17.31 16.64
N ASP A 179 5.07 18.60 16.97
CA ASP A 179 6.21 19.35 17.52
C ASP A 179 6.63 18.87 18.92
N LYS A 180 5.79 18.07 19.58
CA LYS A 180 6.05 17.47 20.90
C LYS A 180 6.36 15.99 20.79
N PHE A 181 6.70 15.51 19.59
CA PHE A 181 6.99 14.12 19.33
C PHE A 181 8.03 13.58 20.32
N LYS A 182 7.73 12.42 20.88
CA LYS A 182 8.66 11.64 21.67
C LYS A 182 8.67 10.23 21.12
N TYR A 183 9.88 9.71 20.89
CA TYR A 183 10.04 8.33 20.49
C TYR A 183 9.43 7.40 21.56
N GLN A 184 8.59 6.48 21.11
CA GLN A 184 7.96 5.46 21.93
C GLN A 184 8.55 4.10 21.60
N THR A 185 9.04 3.40 22.63
CA THR A 185 9.41 1.99 22.53
C THR A 185 8.16 1.11 22.52
N GLY A 186 8.29 -0.12 22.03
CA GLY A 186 7.25 -1.14 22.23
C GLY A 186 6.32 -1.43 21.07
N GLY A 187 6.85 -1.31 19.85
CA GLY A 187 6.09 -1.56 18.64
C GLY A 187 5.14 -0.42 18.25
N ALA A 188 5.13 0.69 19.01
CA ALA A 188 4.39 1.89 18.65
C ALA A 188 4.89 2.49 17.33
N TRP A 189 3.96 3.00 16.54
CA TRP A 189 4.29 3.73 15.31
C TRP A 189 4.85 5.11 15.66
N ASN A 190 6.08 5.37 15.22
CA ASN A 190 6.83 6.58 15.52
C ASN A 190 6.85 7.51 14.31
N LEU A 191 5.70 8.08 13.95
CA LEU A 191 5.56 8.84 12.70
C LEU A 191 6.01 10.30 12.81
N GLY A 192 6.10 10.86 14.01
CA GLY A 192 6.32 12.29 14.20
C GLY A 192 5.12 13.17 13.84
N MET A 193 3.94 12.55 13.70
CA MET A 193 2.66 13.15 13.30
C MET A 193 1.64 13.01 14.44
N LEU A 194 0.71 13.97 14.54
CA LEU A 194 -0.43 13.85 15.44
C LEU A 194 -1.41 12.78 14.92
N PRO A 195 -2.07 12.03 15.82
CA PRO A 195 -3.11 11.10 15.42
C PRO A 195 -4.29 11.86 14.81
N LEU A 196 -4.85 11.33 13.73
CA LEU A 196 -6.09 11.83 13.16
C LEU A 196 -7.28 11.29 13.98
N PRO A 197 -8.38 12.05 14.10
CA PRO A 197 -9.62 11.53 14.65
C PRO A 197 -10.01 10.25 13.90
N ALA A 198 -10.40 9.21 14.63
CA ALA A 198 -10.96 8.00 14.04
C ALA A 198 -12.33 8.33 13.43
N THR A 199 -12.36 8.80 12.19
CA THR A 199 -13.57 8.78 11.39
C THR A 199 -13.80 7.35 10.91
N GLU A 200 -15.06 6.94 10.74
CA GLU A 200 -15.32 5.75 9.93
C GLU A 200 -14.60 5.92 8.58
N ALA A 201 -14.13 4.81 7.99
CA ALA A 201 -13.44 4.84 6.70
C ALA A 201 -14.41 5.37 5.62
N SER A 202 -14.55 6.69 5.56
CA SER A 202 -15.48 7.40 4.69
C SER A 202 -14.84 7.52 3.32
N ASP A 203 -15.51 6.89 2.36
CA ASP A 203 -15.25 6.87 0.92
C ASP A 203 -13.88 6.32 0.53
N LEU A 204 -13.83 4.99 0.33
CA LEU A 204 -12.77 4.35 -0.43
C LEU A 204 -12.59 5.13 -1.74
N THR A 205 -11.42 5.75 -1.91
CA THR A 205 -11.13 6.50 -3.11
C THR A 205 -10.95 5.57 -4.30
N PRO A 206 -11.20 6.03 -5.53
CA PRO A 206 -11.12 5.16 -6.70
C PRO A 206 -9.68 4.69 -6.96
N GLY A 207 -9.55 3.40 -7.30
CA GLY A 207 -8.36 2.85 -7.93
C GLY A 207 -8.49 2.88 -9.44
N MET A 208 -7.41 2.56 -10.16
CA MET A 208 -7.47 2.35 -11.60
C MET A 208 -6.34 1.44 -12.11
N LEU A 209 -6.61 0.73 -13.20
CA LEU A 209 -5.56 0.22 -14.08
C LEU A 209 -5.21 1.32 -15.08
N LEU A 210 -4.00 1.85 -14.98
CA LEU A 210 -3.51 2.91 -15.84
C LEU A 210 -2.53 2.35 -16.87
N ALA A 211 -2.81 2.54 -18.16
CA ALA A 211 -1.81 2.32 -19.20
C ALA A 211 -1.08 3.62 -19.51
N TRP A 212 0.17 3.69 -19.05
CA TRP A 212 1.05 4.84 -19.17
C TRP A 212 1.99 4.69 -20.36
N ASP A 213 2.12 5.74 -21.17
CA ASP A 213 3.13 5.82 -22.23
C ASP A 213 4.39 6.50 -21.64
N PRO A 214 5.49 5.76 -21.39
CA PRO A 214 6.68 6.32 -20.76
C PRO A 214 7.44 7.28 -21.66
N VAL A 215 7.25 7.22 -22.98
CA VAL A 215 7.88 8.12 -23.95
C VAL A 215 7.11 9.44 -24.02
N LYS A 216 5.77 9.36 -24.12
CA LYS A 216 4.91 10.55 -24.17
C LYS A 216 4.61 11.15 -22.79
N GLN A 217 4.92 10.42 -21.72
CA GLN A 217 4.64 10.80 -20.33
C GLN A 217 3.15 11.13 -20.11
N SER A 218 2.27 10.28 -20.63
CA SER A 218 0.82 10.46 -20.53
C SER A 218 0.04 9.14 -20.53
N ALA A 219 -1.17 9.19 -19.98
CA ALA A 219 -2.10 8.07 -20.00
C ALA A 219 -2.58 7.80 -21.43
N ARG A 220 -2.54 6.53 -21.86
CA ARG A 220 -3.19 6.07 -23.10
C ARG A 220 -4.63 5.67 -22.89
N TRP A 221 -4.89 5.00 -21.77
CA TRP A 221 -6.22 4.66 -21.29
C TRP A 221 -6.16 4.39 -19.79
N LYS A 222 -7.33 4.41 -19.15
CA LYS A 222 -7.52 4.05 -17.74
C LYS A 222 -8.80 3.23 -17.58
N VAL A 223 -8.74 2.21 -16.74
CA VAL A 223 -9.92 1.45 -16.30
C VAL A 223 -10.16 1.78 -14.83
N PRO A 224 -11.26 2.47 -14.47
CA PRO A 224 -11.54 2.80 -13.09
C PRO A 224 -11.99 1.56 -12.30
N TYR A 225 -11.61 1.51 -11.03
CA TYR A 225 -12.10 0.55 -10.06
C TYR A 225 -12.82 1.28 -8.92
N PRO A 226 -13.88 0.68 -8.33
CA PRO A 226 -14.62 1.30 -7.22
C PRO A 226 -13.78 1.58 -5.97
N THR A 227 -12.64 0.91 -5.82
CA THR A 227 -11.74 1.02 -4.68
C THR A 227 -10.29 0.90 -5.15
N TYR A 228 -9.35 1.46 -4.39
CA TYR A 228 -7.93 1.24 -4.58
C TYR A 228 -7.45 -0.13 -4.05
N TRP A 229 -6.14 -0.32 -3.95
CA TRP A 229 -5.52 -1.56 -3.46
C TRP A 229 -5.72 -2.80 -4.36
N ASN A 230 -6.01 -2.58 -5.65
CA ASN A 230 -6.07 -3.62 -6.66
C ASN A 230 -4.69 -4.25 -6.90
N GLY A 231 -4.68 -5.46 -7.45
CA GLY A 231 -3.47 -6.28 -7.54
C GLY A 231 -2.50 -5.90 -8.63
N GLY A 232 -1.37 -6.59 -8.61
CA GLY A 232 -0.33 -6.43 -9.62
C GLY A 232 -0.78 -6.88 -11.01
N VAL A 233 0.03 -6.54 -12.01
CA VAL A 233 -0.32 -6.65 -13.42
C VAL A 233 0.62 -7.59 -14.15
N LEU A 234 0.08 -8.36 -15.08
CA LEU A 234 0.82 -9.19 -16.02
C LEU A 234 0.49 -8.80 -17.46
N SER A 235 1.51 -8.48 -18.25
CA SER A 235 1.38 -8.26 -19.70
C SER A 235 1.83 -9.49 -20.49
N THR A 236 1.18 -9.78 -21.64
CA THR A 236 1.55 -10.91 -22.50
C THR A 236 1.58 -10.54 -23.98
N ALA A 237 2.38 -11.27 -24.77
CA ALA A 237 2.42 -11.15 -26.23
C ALA A 237 1.12 -11.56 -26.93
N GLY A 238 0.08 -11.99 -26.20
CA GLY A 238 -1.28 -12.18 -26.72
C GLY A 238 -2.09 -10.88 -26.84
N ASN A 239 -1.46 -9.71 -26.64
CA ASN A 239 -2.14 -8.41 -26.53
C ASN A 239 -3.11 -8.34 -25.32
N LEU A 240 -2.73 -9.01 -24.23
CA LEU A 240 -3.53 -9.08 -23.00
C LEU A 240 -2.76 -8.55 -21.80
N VAL A 241 -3.52 -7.92 -20.90
CA VAL A 241 -3.10 -7.47 -19.57
C VAL A 241 -4.01 -8.12 -18.53
N PHE A 242 -3.45 -8.85 -17.58
CA PHE A 242 -4.19 -9.51 -16.50
C PHE A 242 -4.01 -8.76 -15.18
N GLN A 243 -5.08 -8.64 -14.40
CA GLN A 243 -5.03 -8.01 -13.08
C GLN A 243 -6.08 -8.63 -12.14
N GLY A 244 -5.73 -8.77 -10.86
CA GLY A 244 -6.69 -9.06 -9.80
C GLY A 244 -7.25 -7.77 -9.19
N THR A 245 -8.52 -7.77 -8.77
CA THR A 245 -9.15 -6.58 -8.17
C THR A 245 -9.37 -6.75 -6.67
N ALA A 246 -9.40 -5.63 -5.95
CA ALA A 246 -9.76 -5.61 -4.52
C ALA A 246 -11.22 -6.04 -4.28
N ALA A 247 -12.09 -5.85 -5.29
CA ALA A 247 -13.47 -6.31 -5.28
C ALA A 247 -13.62 -7.83 -5.47
N GLY A 248 -12.53 -8.56 -5.75
CA GLY A 248 -12.52 -10.01 -5.82
C GLY A 248 -12.82 -10.61 -7.18
N SER A 249 -12.45 -9.91 -8.25
CA SER A 249 -12.41 -10.44 -9.61
C SER A 249 -10.97 -10.69 -10.07
N PHE A 250 -10.78 -11.64 -10.97
CA PHE A 250 -9.60 -11.74 -11.82
C PHE A 250 -9.99 -11.40 -13.26
N THR A 251 -9.31 -10.44 -13.86
CA THR A 251 -9.71 -9.81 -15.14
C THR A 251 -8.59 -9.84 -16.16
N ALA A 252 -8.98 -9.87 -17.44
CA ALA A 252 -8.09 -9.67 -18.57
C ALA A 252 -8.60 -8.53 -19.45
N TYR A 253 -7.68 -7.68 -19.89
CA TYR A 253 -7.93 -6.51 -20.73
C TYR A 253 -7.13 -6.59 -22.02
N ASN A 254 -7.65 -6.01 -23.09
CA ASN A 254 -6.88 -5.70 -24.29
C ASN A 254 -5.78 -4.69 -23.92
N ALA A 255 -4.52 -5.00 -24.27
CA ALA A 255 -3.37 -4.21 -23.84
C ALA A 255 -3.29 -2.83 -24.51
N GLU A 256 -3.92 -2.65 -25.68
CA GLU A 256 -3.90 -1.39 -26.43
C GLU A 256 -5.05 -0.46 -26.06
N THR A 257 -6.22 -1.02 -25.73
CA THR A 257 -7.46 -0.24 -25.56
C THR A 257 -7.96 -0.18 -24.11
N GLY A 258 -7.56 -1.13 -23.26
CA GLY A 258 -8.12 -1.28 -21.91
C GLY A 258 -9.49 -1.94 -21.88
N GLU A 259 -9.99 -2.44 -23.02
CA GLU A 259 -11.26 -3.16 -23.09
C GLU A 259 -11.20 -4.45 -22.27
N LYS A 260 -12.17 -4.66 -21.37
CA LYS A 260 -12.29 -5.90 -20.58
C LYS A 260 -12.76 -7.03 -21.49
N VAL A 261 -11.89 -8.00 -21.77
CA VAL A 261 -12.20 -9.15 -22.65
C VAL A 261 -12.62 -10.39 -21.88
N TRP A 262 -12.27 -10.46 -20.59
CA TRP A 262 -12.63 -11.59 -19.73
C TRP A 262 -12.60 -11.19 -18.24
N GLU A 263 -13.46 -11.81 -17.45
CA GLU A 263 -13.55 -11.63 -16.00
C GLU A 263 -14.07 -12.90 -15.33
N MET A 264 -13.52 -13.21 -14.15
CA MET A 264 -14.03 -14.28 -13.30
C MET A 264 -14.04 -13.83 -11.83
N PRO A 265 -15.18 -13.90 -11.12
CA PRO A 265 -15.22 -13.73 -9.68
C PRO A 265 -14.40 -14.81 -8.98
N VAL A 266 -13.56 -14.41 -8.02
CA VAL A 266 -12.65 -15.31 -7.27
C VAL A 266 -12.91 -15.31 -5.76
N ASN A 267 -13.97 -14.64 -5.31
CA ASN A 267 -14.50 -14.66 -3.93
C ASN A 267 -13.52 -14.18 -2.83
N THR A 268 -12.48 -13.45 -3.20
CA THR A 268 -11.57 -12.73 -2.29
C THR A 268 -10.78 -11.69 -3.08
N GLY A 269 -10.42 -10.56 -2.45
CA GLY A 269 -9.58 -9.55 -3.09
C GLY A 269 -8.21 -10.12 -3.50
N VAL A 270 -7.72 -9.68 -4.66
CA VAL A 270 -6.47 -10.18 -5.25
C VAL A 270 -5.48 -9.03 -5.38
N MET A 271 -4.37 -9.11 -4.64
CA MET A 271 -3.34 -8.07 -4.61
C MET A 271 -2.04 -8.49 -5.30
N ALA A 272 -1.75 -9.80 -5.33
CA ALA A 272 -0.55 -10.31 -5.96
C ALA A 272 -0.58 -10.10 -7.48
N ALA A 273 0.59 -10.00 -8.10
CA ALA A 273 0.69 -10.04 -9.56
C ALA A 273 0.43 -11.46 -10.08
N PRO A 274 -0.27 -11.61 -11.22
CA PRO A 274 -0.36 -12.88 -11.91
C PRO A 274 0.97 -13.28 -12.55
N VAL A 275 1.13 -14.57 -12.80
CA VAL A 275 2.23 -15.15 -13.58
C VAL A 275 1.68 -16.02 -14.70
N THR A 276 2.43 -16.20 -15.78
CA THR A 276 2.07 -17.14 -16.85
C THR A 276 3.25 -18.02 -17.22
N TYR A 277 2.96 -19.28 -17.59
CA TYR A 277 3.94 -20.30 -17.92
C TYR A 277 3.32 -21.37 -18.83
N THR A 278 4.15 -22.25 -19.37
CA THR A 278 3.70 -23.39 -20.17
C THR A 278 4.09 -24.70 -19.51
N VAL A 279 3.21 -25.70 -19.59
CA VAL A 279 3.48 -27.08 -19.19
C VAL A 279 3.01 -27.98 -20.33
N LYS A 280 3.93 -28.78 -20.89
CA LYS A 280 3.64 -29.71 -22.00
C LYS A 280 2.89 -29.04 -23.17
N GLY A 281 3.29 -27.83 -23.53
CA GLY A 281 2.69 -27.06 -24.64
C GLY A 281 1.38 -26.34 -24.32
N LYS A 282 0.78 -26.51 -23.13
CA LYS A 282 -0.40 -25.77 -22.70
C LYS A 282 0.01 -24.55 -21.84
N GLN A 283 -0.52 -23.38 -22.15
CA GLN A 283 -0.30 -22.16 -21.37
C GLN A 283 -1.25 -22.09 -20.17
N TYR A 284 -0.72 -21.61 -19.05
CA TYR A 284 -1.42 -21.36 -17.81
C TYR A 284 -1.18 -19.93 -17.34
N VAL A 285 -2.17 -19.36 -16.66
CA VAL A 285 -2.06 -18.09 -15.92
C VAL A 285 -2.42 -18.39 -14.47
N SER A 286 -1.53 -18.08 -13.53
CA SER A 286 -1.76 -18.32 -12.10
C SER A 286 -1.71 -17.02 -11.31
N VAL A 287 -2.50 -16.94 -10.24
CA VAL A 287 -2.49 -15.80 -9.31
C VAL A 287 -2.75 -16.29 -7.89
N LEU A 288 -2.08 -15.65 -6.93
CA LEU A 288 -2.34 -15.85 -5.50
C LEU A 288 -3.49 -14.93 -5.08
N ALA A 289 -4.66 -15.51 -4.81
CA ALA A 289 -5.85 -14.81 -4.37
C ALA A 289 -5.94 -14.86 -2.84
N GLY A 290 -6.03 -13.70 -2.20
CA GLY A 290 -6.10 -13.59 -0.74
C GLY A 290 -5.96 -12.14 -0.33
N TRP A 291 -6.97 -11.61 0.36
CA TRP A 291 -7.02 -10.23 0.80
C TRP A 291 -6.10 -9.96 2.01
N GLY A 292 -5.45 -8.79 2.03
CA GLY A 292 -4.57 -8.39 3.14
C GLY A 292 -3.61 -7.25 2.84
N GLY A 293 -2.34 -7.42 3.25
CA GLY A 293 -1.37 -6.34 3.28
C GLY A 293 -1.73 -5.26 4.31
N ALA A 294 -0.95 -4.17 4.37
CA ALA A 294 -1.20 -3.09 5.32
C ALA A 294 -2.63 -2.53 5.23
N PHE A 295 -3.16 -2.40 4.00
CA PHE A 295 -4.52 -1.93 3.80
C PHE A 295 -5.57 -2.91 4.30
N GLY A 296 -5.52 -4.19 3.92
CA GLY A 296 -6.49 -5.21 4.37
C GLY A 296 -6.39 -5.58 5.86
N LEU A 297 -5.41 -5.04 6.60
CA LEU A 297 -5.37 -5.07 8.05
C LEU A 297 -6.08 -3.86 8.68
N ILE A 298 -5.73 -2.67 8.19
CA ILE A 298 -6.11 -1.39 8.83
C ILE A 298 -7.50 -0.92 8.39
N PHE A 299 -7.84 -1.17 7.13
CA PHE A 299 -9.02 -0.64 6.46
C PHE A 299 -9.90 -1.78 5.94
N GLY A 300 -11.21 -1.52 5.83
CA GLY A 300 -12.23 -2.54 5.52
C GLY A 300 -11.97 -3.36 4.25
N ASN A 301 -12.64 -4.52 4.14
CA ASN A 301 -12.56 -5.39 2.96
C ASN A 301 -13.63 -5.00 1.91
N PRO A 302 -13.25 -4.43 0.75
CA PRO A 302 -14.21 -3.97 -0.24
C PRO A 302 -14.98 -5.11 -0.91
N SER A 303 -14.46 -6.34 -0.91
CA SER A 303 -15.15 -7.50 -1.49
C SER A 303 -16.29 -8.03 -0.62
N GLY A 304 -16.34 -7.65 0.66
CA GLY A 304 -17.29 -8.21 1.63
C GLY A 304 -17.05 -9.68 1.99
N HIS A 305 -16.08 -10.35 1.38
CA HIS A 305 -15.73 -11.75 1.67
C HIS A 305 -14.69 -11.85 2.78
N TYR A 306 -15.16 -11.77 4.03
CA TYR A 306 -14.34 -11.90 5.24
C TYR A 306 -13.98 -13.35 5.52
N GLY A 307 -12.72 -13.64 5.90
CA GLY A 307 -12.30 -14.99 6.29
C GLY A 307 -12.11 -15.99 5.16
N THR A 308 -12.09 -15.56 3.89
CA THR A 308 -11.73 -16.46 2.78
C THR A 308 -10.25 -16.86 2.88
N PRO A 309 -9.92 -18.17 2.89
CA PRO A 309 -8.52 -18.61 2.92
C PRO A 309 -7.80 -18.23 1.63
N GLY A 310 -6.50 -17.98 1.73
CA GLY A 310 -5.65 -17.75 0.56
C GLY A 310 -5.65 -18.96 -0.39
N ARG A 311 -5.67 -18.71 -1.70
CA ARG A 311 -5.72 -19.74 -2.75
C ARG A 311 -4.73 -19.44 -3.86
N LEU A 312 -4.11 -20.48 -4.40
CA LEU A 312 -3.47 -20.44 -5.71
C LEU A 312 -4.54 -20.78 -6.76
N LEU A 313 -4.89 -19.80 -7.60
CA LEU A 313 -5.83 -19.98 -8.70
C LEU A 313 -5.04 -20.09 -10.00
N THR A 314 -5.35 -21.10 -10.81
CA THR A 314 -4.68 -21.33 -12.09
C THR A 314 -5.73 -21.50 -13.19
N PHE A 315 -5.56 -20.74 -14.26
CA PHE A 315 -6.48 -20.59 -15.37
C PHE A 315 -5.81 -21.08 -16.64
N ALA A 316 -6.59 -21.72 -17.51
CA ALA A 316 -6.17 -22.09 -18.85
C ALA A 316 -7.39 -22.12 -19.77
N ILE A 317 -7.14 -22.05 -21.08
CA ILE A 317 -8.19 -22.24 -22.08
C ILE A 317 -8.89 -23.60 -21.85
N ASP A 318 -10.21 -23.59 -21.94
CA ASP A 318 -11.15 -24.70 -21.70
C ASP A 318 -11.13 -25.29 -20.28
N GLY A 319 -10.61 -24.54 -19.29
CA GLY A 319 -10.72 -24.92 -17.88
C GLY A 319 -12.18 -24.99 -17.41
N LYS A 320 -12.55 -26.06 -16.70
CA LYS A 320 -13.94 -26.32 -16.25
C LYS A 320 -14.12 -26.30 -14.73
N GLU A 321 -13.03 -26.14 -13.98
CA GLU A 321 -13.06 -26.08 -12.52
C GLU A 321 -13.84 -24.84 -12.05
N LYS A 322 -14.60 -25.01 -10.96
CA LYS A 322 -15.38 -23.92 -10.37
C LYS A 322 -14.60 -23.26 -9.25
N ILE A 323 -14.73 -21.94 -9.12
CA ILE A 323 -14.21 -21.23 -7.95
C ILE A 323 -14.96 -21.70 -6.69
N PRO A 324 -14.26 -22.13 -5.63
CA PRO A 324 -14.92 -22.51 -4.39
C PRO A 324 -15.67 -21.31 -3.79
N PRO A 325 -16.86 -21.53 -3.19
CA PRO A 325 -17.61 -20.46 -2.56
C PRO A 325 -16.78 -19.78 -1.46
N GLY A 326 -17.08 -18.51 -1.23
CA GLY A 326 -16.60 -17.80 -0.04
C GLY A 326 -17.30 -18.31 1.22
N PRO A 327 -16.77 -18.00 2.42
CA PRO A 327 -17.48 -18.27 3.66
C PRO A 327 -18.80 -17.47 3.72
N ALA A 328 -19.77 -18.01 4.46
CA ALA A 328 -21.01 -17.30 4.71
C ALA A 328 -20.76 -16.03 5.54
N SER A 329 -21.54 -14.98 5.28
CA SER A 329 -21.52 -13.77 6.09
C SER A 329 -21.85 -14.09 7.55
N SER A 330 -21.09 -13.51 8.47
CA SER A 330 -21.37 -13.67 9.92
C SER A 330 -22.61 -12.89 10.31
N ALA A 331 -23.44 -13.46 11.18
CA ALA A 331 -24.55 -12.74 11.79
C ALA A 331 -24.01 -11.60 12.67
N LEU A 332 -24.77 -10.51 12.79
CA LEU A 332 -24.43 -9.42 13.69
C LEU A 332 -24.28 -9.93 15.13
N PRO A 333 -23.27 -9.45 15.87
CA PRO A 333 -23.05 -9.88 17.25
C PRO A 333 -24.16 -9.35 18.16
N LYS A 334 -24.51 -10.12 19.21
CA LYS A 334 -25.40 -9.63 20.27
C LYS A 334 -24.67 -8.60 21.15
N PRO A 335 -25.37 -7.59 21.70
CA PRO A 335 -24.75 -6.64 22.61
C PRO A 335 -24.26 -7.34 23.89
N VAL A 336 -23.17 -6.83 24.46
CA VAL A 336 -22.55 -7.31 25.70
C VAL A 336 -22.62 -6.20 26.74
N THR A 337 -22.84 -6.55 28.01
CA THR A 337 -22.91 -5.56 29.09
C THR A 337 -21.64 -4.71 29.16
N LEU A 338 -21.80 -3.39 29.06
CA LEU A 338 -20.73 -2.40 29.23
C LEU A 338 -20.92 -1.72 30.58
N THR A 339 -20.02 -1.98 31.53
CA THR A 339 -20.06 -1.42 32.89
C THR A 339 -19.15 -0.20 33.09
N ALA A 340 -18.29 0.08 32.12
CA ALA A 340 -17.34 1.19 32.18
C ALA A 340 -18.02 2.53 31.87
N ASP A 341 -17.55 3.61 32.48
CA ASP A 341 -18.00 4.96 32.16
C ASP A 341 -17.44 5.45 30.81
N GLN A 342 -18.00 6.55 30.33
CA GLN A 342 -17.62 7.13 29.04
C GLN A 342 -16.14 7.56 29.00
N LYS A 343 -15.61 8.07 30.11
CA LYS A 343 -14.22 8.49 30.23
C LYS A 343 -13.25 7.31 30.05
N THR A 344 -13.58 6.15 30.61
CA THR A 344 -12.81 4.93 30.45
C THR A 344 -12.85 4.43 28.99
N VAL A 345 -14.01 4.53 28.34
CA VAL A 345 -14.16 4.18 26.91
C VAL A 345 -13.29 5.09 26.02
N GLU A 346 -13.23 6.39 26.32
CA GLU A 346 -12.39 7.35 25.58
C GLU A 346 -10.88 7.11 25.79
N ALA A 347 -10.47 6.83 27.02
CA ALA A 347 -9.09 6.41 27.30
C ALA A 347 -8.74 5.11 26.55
N GLY A 348 -9.65 4.14 26.53
CA GLY A 348 -9.53 2.89 25.80
C GLY A 348 -9.41 3.07 24.28
N SER A 349 -10.15 4.03 23.71
CA SER A 349 -10.05 4.39 22.29
C SER A 349 -8.65 4.87 21.92
N SER A 350 -8.06 5.73 22.76
CA SER A 350 -6.71 6.28 22.53
C SER A 350 -5.63 5.20 22.61
N LEU A 351 -5.73 4.30 23.59
CA LEU A 351 -4.85 3.16 23.73
C LEU A 351 -5.01 2.16 22.55
N TYR A 352 -6.25 1.87 22.16
CA TYR A 352 -6.54 1.02 21.00
C TYR A 352 -5.91 1.58 19.71
N ALA A 353 -6.04 2.89 19.49
CA ALA A 353 -5.44 3.60 18.36
C ALA A 353 -3.90 3.58 18.39
N SER A 354 -3.28 3.31 19.54
CA SER A 354 -1.82 3.24 19.66
C SER A 354 -1.28 1.81 19.49
N PHE A 355 -2.00 0.80 19.99
CA PHE A 355 -1.49 -0.58 20.10
C PHE A 355 -2.20 -1.61 19.23
N CYS A 356 -3.43 -1.36 18.80
CA CYS A 356 -4.29 -2.41 18.23
C CYS A 356 -4.72 -2.15 16.78
N PHE A 357 -4.92 -0.87 16.41
CA PHE A 357 -5.55 -0.51 15.13
C PHE A 357 -4.81 -1.02 13.90
N ALA A 358 -3.48 -1.14 13.97
CA ALA A 358 -2.65 -1.58 12.86
C ALA A 358 -2.96 -3.01 12.38
N CYS A 359 -3.57 -3.83 13.26
CA CYS A 359 -3.94 -5.22 12.97
C CYS A 359 -5.46 -5.45 13.02
N HIS A 360 -6.16 -4.81 13.96
CA HIS A 360 -7.60 -4.99 14.17
C HIS A 360 -8.46 -3.88 13.55
N GLY A 361 -7.83 -2.99 12.79
CA GLY A 361 -8.46 -1.93 12.02
C GLY A 361 -8.84 -0.69 12.83
N VAL A 362 -9.12 0.40 12.12
CA VAL A 362 -9.53 1.68 12.73
C VAL A 362 -10.84 1.49 13.49
N ALA A 363 -10.91 2.01 14.71
CA ALA A 363 -12.09 1.90 15.58
C ALA A 363 -12.63 0.47 15.77
N ALA A 364 -11.74 -0.54 15.78
CA ALA A 364 -12.08 -1.96 15.87
C ALA A 364 -12.87 -2.53 14.67
N VAL A 365 -12.90 -1.81 13.54
CA VAL A 365 -13.44 -2.28 12.26
C VAL A 365 -12.35 -3.01 11.50
N SER A 366 -12.28 -4.34 11.60
CA SER A 366 -11.22 -5.11 10.96
C SER A 366 -11.29 -5.05 9.44
N GLY A 367 -10.11 -5.02 8.80
CA GLY A 367 -9.98 -5.18 7.35
C GLY A 367 -10.20 -6.59 6.83
N GLY A 368 -10.47 -7.56 7.72
CA GLY A 368 -10.93 -8.90 7.40
C GLY A 368 -9.86 -9.96 7.18
N SER A 369 -8.59 -9.58 7.20
CA SER A 369 -7.47 -10.53 7.23
C SER A 369 -7.13 -11.03 8.63
N ILE A 370 -7.56 -10.31 9.68
CA ILE A 370 -7.45 -10.68 11.09
C ILE A 370 -8.84 -10.59 11.73
N ALA A 371 -9.04 -11.31 12.84
CA ALA A 371 -10.29 -11.30 13.60
C ALA A 371 -10.80 -9.88 13.90
N ASP A 372 -12.08 -9.65 13.62
CA ASP A 372 -12.80 -8.45 14.06
C ASP A 372 -13.16 -8.59 15.54
N LEU A 373 -12.56 -7.73 16.36
CA LEU A 373 -12.74 -7.80 17.82
C LEU A 373 -14.17 -7.53 18.26
N ARG A 374 -15.00 -6.88 17.44
CA ARG A 374 -16.43 -6.63 17.72
C ARG A 374 -17.26 -7.91 17.61
N TYR A 375 -16.82 -8.86 16.78
CA TYR A 375 -17.48 -10.15 16.55
C TYR A 375 -16.98 -11.27 17.48
N SER A 376 -16.05 -10.97 18.40
CA SER A 376 -15.49 -11.96 19.32
C SER A 376 -16.55 -12.58 20.25
N ALA A 377 -16.37 -13.83 20.67
CA ALA A 377 -17.24 -14.45 21.67
C ALA A 377 -17.07 -13.77 23.05
N GLU A 378 -18.09 -13.83 23.91
CA GLU A 378 -18.00 -13.25 25.27
C GLU A 378 -16.84 -13.81 26.10
N SER A 379 -16.52 -15.10 25.91
CA SER A 379 -15.37 -15.75 26.54
C SER A 379 -14.04 -15.09 26.17
N VAL A 380 -13.93 -14.51 24.98
CA VAL A 380 -12.75 -13.75 24.56
C VAL A 380 -12.65 -12.48 25.40
N TYR A 381 -13.73 -11.71 25.56
CA TYR A 381 -13.74 -10.50 26.40
C TYR A 381 -13.41 -10.81 27.88
N ALA A 382 -13.86 -11.96 28.39
CA ALA A 382 -13.49 -12.43 29.73
C ALA A 382 -12.00 -12.77 29.84
N ALA A 383 -11.37 -13.24 28.77
CA ALA A 383 -9.96 -13.63 28.71
C ALA A 383 -9.00 -12.51 28.25
N TYR A 384 -9.47 -11.27 28.03
CA TYR A 384 -8.66 -10.17 27.47
C TYR A 384 -7.27 -10.01 28.12
N PRO A 385 -7.12 -9.98 29.46
CA PRO A 385 -5.80 -9.87 30.09
C PRO A 385 -4.86 -11.04 29.73
N LYS A 386 -5.37 -12.27 29.69
CA LYS A 386 -4.58 -13.45 29.31
C LYS A 386 -4.12 -13.38 27.86
N ILE A 387 -4.94 -12.80 26.99
CA ILE A 387 -4.64 -12.64 25.56
C ILE A 387 -3.63 -11.52 25.35
N VAL A 388 -3.95 -10.31 25.83
CA VAL A 388 -3.22 -9.07 25.53
C VAL A 388 -1.95 -8.93 26.36
N LEU A 389 -1.93 -9.43 27.61
CA LEU A 389 -0.76 -9.34 28.49
C LEU A 389 -0.01 -10.67 28.56
N ASP A 390 -0.69 -11.77 28.87
CA ASP A 390 0.02 -13.04 29.11
C ASP A 390 0.35 -13.82 27.83
N GLY A 391 -0.08 -13.33 26.65
CA GLY A 391 0.33 -13.87 25.37
C GLY A 391 -0.31 -15.20 24.99
N ALA A 392 -1.56 -15.45 25.43
CA ALA A 392 -2.27 -16.71 25.13
C ALA A 392 -2.39 -17.04 23.63
N TYR A 393 -2.24 -16.06 22.74
CA TYR A 393 -2.29 -16.22 21.28
C TYR A 393 -0.98 -15.84 20.56
N VAL A 394 0.17 -15.79 21.26
CA VAL A 394 1.46 -15.49 20.63
C VAL A 394 1.81 -16.46 19.50
N SER A 395 1.51 -17.75 19.67
CA SER A 395 1.72 -18.76 18.62
C SER A 395 0.86 -18.56 17.37
N ALA A 396 -0.24 -17.80 17.48
CA ALA A 396 -1.11 -17.40 16.38
C ALA A 396 -0.79 -15.99 15.84
N GLY A 397 0.29 -15.36 16.31
CA GLY A 397 0.74 -14.04 15.87
C GLY A 397 0.16 -12.84 16.62
N MET A 398 -0.60 -13.05 17.70
CA MET A 398 -1.07 -11.96 18.57
C MET A 398 -0.02 -11.66 19.66
N PRO A 399 0.69 -10.51 19.61
CA PRO A 399 1.77 -10.23 20.54
C PRO A 399 1.28 -9.99 21.98
N SER A 400 2.17 -10.25 22.94
CA SER A 400 2.00 -9.77 24.31
C SER A 400 2.40 -8.30 24.39
N PHE A 401 1.59 -7.52 25.11
CA PHE A 401 1.83 -6.11 25.40
C PHE A 401 2.15 -5.87 26.88
N LYS A 402 2.48 -6.91 27.65
CA LYS A 402 2.72 -6.83 29.10
C LYS A 402 3.80 -5.83 29.50
N GLN A 403 4.74 -5.56 28.60
CA GLN A 403 5.80 -4.58 28.82
C GLN A 403 5.30 -3.12 28.76
N TRP A 404 4.17 -2.85 28.09
CA TRP A 404 3.72 -1.48 27.79
C TRP A 404 2.32 -1.15 28.31
N LEU A 405 1.50 -2.16 28.57
CA LEU A 405 0.12 -1.99 29.03
C LEU A 405 -0.07 -2.58 30.43
N SER A 406 -0.76 -1.85 31.30
CA SER A 406 -1.24 -2.33 32.58
C SER A 406 -2.58 -3.08 32.46
N ASN A 407 -3.01 -3.74 33.53
CA ASN A 407 -4.36 -4.32 33.61
C ASN A 407 -5.47 -3.25 33.43
N GLY A 408 -5.25 -2.03 33.93
CA GLY A 408 -6.18 -0.92 33.77
C GLY A 408 -6.31 -0.48 32.31
N ASP A 409 -5.18 -0.40 31.60
CA ASP A 409 -5.15 -0.04 30.17
C ASP A 409 -5.89 -1.09 29.33
N VAL A 410 -5.65 -2.38 29.59
CA VAL A 410 -6.34 -3.47 28.89
C VAL A 410 -7.84 -3.48 29.20
N ALA A 411 -8.24 -3.15 30.43
CA ALA A 411 -9.65 -3.01 30.78
C ALA A 411 -10.31 -1.85 30.02
N ALA A 412 -9.61 -0.73 29.84
CA ALA A 412 -10.09 0.41 29.05
C ALA A 412 -10.21 0.06 27.56
N ILE A 413 -9.19 -0.57 26.96
CA ILE A 413 -9.24 -1.07 25.56
C ILE A 413 -10.42 -2.02 25.38
N ARG A 414 -10.63 -2.96 26.31
CA ARG A 414 -11.78 -3.87 26.28
C ARG A 414 -13.10 -3.13 26.31
N ALA A 415 -13.25 -2.13 27.19
CA ALA A 415 -14.45 -1.32 27.27
C ALA A 415 -14.73 -0.58 25.96
N PHE A 416 -13.69 -0.03 25.33
CA PHE A 416 -13.79 0.57 24.01
C PHE A 416 -14.29 -0.42 22.95
N VAL A 417 -13.69 -1.60 22.83
CA VAL A 417 -14.12 -2.63 21.87
C VAL A 417 -15.56 -3.07 22.10
N ILE A 418 -15.96 -3.29 23.35
CA ILE A 418 -17.36 -3.63 23.70
C ILE A 418 -18.31 -2.49 23.30
N SER A 419 -17.91 -1.23 23.50
CA SER A 419 -18.72 -0.09 23.06
C SER A 419 -18.91 -0.08 21.53
N GLN A 420 -17.88 -0.42 20.74
CA GLN A 420 -18.00 -0.53 19.29
C GLN A 420 -18.87 -1.71 18.85
N ARG A 421 -18.75 -2.88 19.52
CA ARG A 421 -19.66 -4.01 19.31
C ARG A 421 -21.12 -3.62 19.55
N ASN A 422 -21.39 -2.95 20.67
CA ASN A 422 -22.76 -2.59 21.04
C ASN A 422 -23.39 -1.56 20.11
N ARG A 423 -22.58 -0.80 19.34
CA ARG A 423 -23.07 0.11 18.30
C ARG A 423 -23.60 -0.64 17.07
N ILE A 424 -22.92 -1.71 16.64
CA ILE A 424 -23.32 -2.50 15.45
C ILE A 424 -24.40 -3.56 15.75
N ALA A 425 -24.66 -3.82 17.03
CA ALA A 425 -25.66 -4.79 17.48
C ALA A 425 -27.08 -4.19 17.60
N ARG A 426 -27.21 -2.87 17.41
CA ARG A 426 -28.47 -2.12 17.37
C ARG A 426 -28.88 -1.91 15.93
#